data_AF-A0A7X1EK50-F1
#
_entry.id   AF-A0A7X1EK50-F1
#
_cell.length_a   1.000
_cell.length_b   1.000
_cell.length_c   1.000
_cell.angle_alpha   90.00
_cell.angle_beta   90.00
_cell.angle_gamma   90.00
#
_symmetry.space_group_name_H-M   'P 1'
#
loop_
_entity.id
_entity.type
_entity.pdbx_description
1 polymer ?
#
loop_
_entity_poly.entity_id
_entity_poly.type
_entity_poly.pdbx_seq_one_letter_code
_entity_poly.pdbx_strand_id
1 'polypeptide(L)'
;SLGRTSTFLDVYIERDIAAGKITEDQAQEMIDHFVMKLRMVRFLRTPEYDELFSGDPIWATESMGGMGLDGRTLVTRSNFRFLNSLYTMGPSPEPNITVLWSE
;
A
#
# COMPACT_ATOMS: atom_id res chain seq x y z
N SER A 1 -10.74 4.96 1.01
CA SER A 1 -9.41 4.93 0.39
C SER A 1 -8.33 5.40 1.33
N LEU A 2 -7.12 4.86 1.22
CA LEU A 2 -5.94 5.28 1.98
C LEU A 2 -5.32 6.55 1.39
N GLY A 3 -5.17 6.62 0.06
CA GLY A 3 -4.58 7.75 -0.65
C GLY A 3 -3.39 7.36 -1.53
N ARG A 4 -2.37 8.22 -1.61
CA ARG A 4 -1.12 8.01 -2.34
C ARG A 4 0.05 8.13 -1.37
N THR A 5 0.33 7.06 -0.63
CA THR A 5 1.14 7.12 0.60
C THR A 5 2.50 6.47 0.46
N SER A 6 2.63 5.42 -0.34
CA SER A 6 3.84 4.61 -0.47
C SER A 6 5.09 5.42 -0.81
N THR A 7 5.02 6.31 -1.81
CA THR A 7 6.11 7.22 -2.17
C THR A 7 6.43 8.25 -1.07
N PHE A 8 5.41 8.73 -0.35
CA PHE A 8 5.60 9.66 0.78
C PHE A 8 6.32 8.97 1.95
N LEU A 9 5.90 7.75 2.30
CA LEU A 9 6.51 6.96 3.37
C LEU A 9 7.96 6.59 3.05
N ASP A 10 8.29 6.41 1.78
CA ASP A 10 9.64 6.09 1.33
C ASP A 10 10.68 7.14 1.75
N VAL A 11 10.30 8.42 1.83
CA VAL A 11 11.20 9.50 2.29
C VAL A 11 11.72 9.23 3.71
N TYR A 12 10.90 8.65 4.58
CA TYR A 12 11.27 8.33 5.96
C TYR A 12 12.07 7.03 6.03
N ILE A 13 11.64 6.01 5.28
CA ILE A 13 12.30 4.70 5.23
C ILE A 13 13.72 4.86 4.67
N GLU A 14 13.87 5.55 3.54
CA GLU A 14 15.17 5.73 2.89
C GLU A 14 16.14 6.52 3.77
N ARG A 15 15.64 7.57 4.45
CA ARG A 15 16.44 8.32 5.45
C ARG A 15 16.94 7.40 6.56
N ASP A 16 16.10 6.53 7.10
CA ASP A 16 16.45 5.70 8.23
C ASP A 16 17.34 4.51 7.82
N ILE A 17 17.20 3.99 6.60
CA ILE A 17 18.14 3.03 6.00
C ILE A 17 19.51 3.70 5.80
N ALA A 18 19.56 4.90 5.21
CA ALA A 18 20.81 5.61 4.97
C ALA A 18 21.55 5.97 6.27
N ALA A 19 20.81 6.20 7.36
CA ALA A 19 21.35 6.43 8.69
C ALA A 19 21.72 5.13 9.45
N GLY A 20 21.51 3.95 8.85
CA GLY A 20 21.77 2.65 9.48
C GLY A 20 20.87 2.35 10.67
N LYS A 21 19.70 2.99 10.78
CA LYS A 21 18.75 2.81 11.89
C LYS A 21 17.85 1.60 11.70
N ILE A 22 17.55 1.28 10.44
CA ILE A 22 16.75 0.12 10.06
C ILE A 22 17.41 -0.62 8.88
N THR A 23 17.17 -1.91 8.78
CA THR A 23 17.51 -2.73 7.61
C THR A 23 16.37 -2.73 6.59
N GLU A 24 16.64 -3.25 5.39
CA GLU A 24 15.60 -3.46 4.37
C GLU A 24 14.51 -4.44 4.86
N ASP A 25 14.89 -5.51 5.56
CA ASP A 25 13.93 -6.47 6.12
C ASP A 25 13.02 -5.81 7.16
N GLN A 26 13.57 -4.94 8.02
CA GLN A 26 12.78 -4.17 8.99
C GLN A 26 11.84 -3.17 8.28
N ALA A 27 12.29 -2.55 7.18
CA ALA A 27 11.43 -1.69 6.38
C ALA A 27 10.26 -2.48 5.76
N GLN A 28 10.53 -3.67 5.21
CA GLN A 28 9.48 -4.55 4.69
C GLN A 28 8.53 -5.00 5.79
N GLU A 29 9.03 -5.38 6.97
CA GLU A 29 8.19 -5.77 8.11
C GLU A 29 7.22 -4.65 8.53
N MET A 30 7.69 -3.39 8.56
CA MET A 30 6.82 -2.25 8.85
C MET A 30 5.73 -2.06 7.78
N ILE A 31 6.07 -2.21 6.50
CA ILE A 31 5.09 -2.14 5.40
C ILE A 31 4.10 -3.31 5.50
N ASP A 32 4.57 -4.51 5.81
CA ASP A 32 3.73 -5.69 5.95
C ASP A 32 2.77 -5.52 7.12
N HIS A 33 3.22 -5.06 8.29
CA HIS A 33 2.34 -4.77 9.41
C HIS A 33 1.34 -3.66 9.12
N PHE A 34 1.74 -2.62 8.38
CA PHE A 34 0.83 -1.56 7.95
C PHE A 34 -0.25 -2.11 7.02
N VAL A 35 0.14 -2.84 5.97
CA VAL A 35 -0.77 -3.48 5.00
C VAL A 35 -1.66 -4.52 5.68
N MET A 36 -1.13 -5.30 6.63
CA MET A 36 -1.89 -6.25 7.44
C MET A 36 -3.03 -5.54 8.19
N LYS A 37 -2.81 -4.33 8.71
CA LYS A 37 -3.87 -3.58 9.38
C LYS A 37 -4.93 -3.07 8.40
N LEU A 38 -4.54 -2.70 7.18
CA LEU A 38 -5.50 -2.35 6.13
C LEU A 38 -6.36 -3.55 5.73
N ARG A 39 -5.79 -4.77 5.71
CA ARG A 39 -6.53 -6.03 5.49
C ARG A 39 -7.57 -6.34 6.56
N MET A 40 -7.46 -5.73 7.74
CA MET A 40 -8.30 -6.01 8.91
C MET A 40 -9.43 -4.99 9.12
N VAL A 41 -9.50 -3.91 8.33
CA VAL A 41 -10.59 -2.94 8.46
C VAL A 41 -11.91 -3.63 8.12
N ARG A 42 -12.90 -3.50 9.01
CA ARG A 42 -14.23 -4.09 8.84
C ARG A 42 -15.29 -3.09 9.28
N PHE A 43 -16.44 -3.17 8.64
CA PHE A 43 -17.62 -2.41 9.02
C PHE A 43 -18.80 -3.36 9.16
N LEU A 44 -19.64 -3.14 10.17
CA LEU A 44 -20.91 -3.85 10.25
C LEU A 44 -21.81 -3.40 9.10
N ARG A 45 -22.32 -4.35 8.31
CA ARG A 45 -23.21 -4.11 7.15
C ARG A 45 -24.54 -4.82 7.32
N THR A 46 -25.58 -4.28 6.70
CA THR A 46 -26.87 -4.95 6.59
C THR A 46 -26.87 -5.92 5.39
N PRO A 47 -27.76 -6.92 5.34
CA PRO A 47 -27.86 -7.82 4.20
C PRO A 47 -28.09 -7.11 2.86
N GLU A 48 -28.89 -6.04 2.84
CA GLU A 48 -29.18 -5.27 1.62
C GLU A 48 -27.93 -4.58 1.07
N TYR A 49 -27.01 -4.18 1.96
CA TYR A 49 -25.72 -3.62 1.53
C TYR A 49 -24.84 -4.70 0.89
N ASP A 50 -24.81 -5.91 1.46
CA ASP A 50 -24.01 -7.01 0.94
C ASP A 50 -24.51 -7.53 -0.42
N GLU A 51 -25.84 -7.49 -0.66
CA GLU A 51 -26.42 -7.77 -1.98
C GLU A 51 -25.97 -6.77 -3.07
N LEU A 52 -25.76 -5.50 -2.70
CA LEU A 52 -25.28 -4.46 -3.63
C LEU A 52 -23.75 -4.43 -3.75
N PHE A 53 -23.03 -4.77 -2.68
CA PHE A 53 -21.58 -4.68 -2.57
C PHE A 53 -21.01 -5.96 -1.96
N SER A 54 -21.06 -7.05 -2.74
CA SER A 54 -20.64 -8.38 -2.30
C SER A 54 -19.16 -8.46 -1.95
N GLY A 55 -18.83 -9.27 -0.94
CA GLY A 55 -17.43 -9.62 -0.62
C GLY A 55 -16.78 -8.70 0.40
N ASP A 56 -17.59 -7.99 1.20
CA ASP A 56 -17.15 -7.12 2.30
C ASP A 56 -16.05 -6.09 1.90
N PRO A 57 -16.28 -5.29 0.84
CA PRO A 57 -15.27 -4.35 0.37
C PRO A 57 -15.10 -3.15 1.31
N ILE A 58 -13.85 -2.69 1.45
CA ILE A 58 -13.50 -1.47 2.19
C ILE A 58 -13.03 -0.38 1.24
N TRP A 59 -12.42 -0.77 0.13
CA TRP A 59 -11.69 0.11 -0.78
C TRP A 59 -10.66 0.96 -0.01
N ALA A 60 -9.76 0.29 0.72
CA ALA A 60 -8.59 0.90 1.33
C ALA A 60 -7.53 1.20 0.26
N THR A 61 -7.92 1.97 -0.76
CA THR A 61 -7.15 2.16 -1.98
C THR A 61 -5.84 2.90 -1.74
N GLU A 62 -4.73 2.30 -2.17
CA GLU A 62 -3.41 2.91 -2.26
C GLU A 62 -3.05 3.14 -3.73
N SER A 63 -2.74 4.39 -4.08
CA SER A 63 -2.27 4.78 -5.41
C SER A 63 -0.75 4.77 -5.43
N MET A 64 -0.12 4.04 -6.35
CA MET A 64 1.33 3.86 -6.39
C MET A 64 1.95 4.31 -7.71
N GLY A 65 3.24 4.65 -7.67
CA GLY A 65 4.02 4.99 -8.87
C GLY A 65 3.57 6.29 -9.53
N GLY A 66 3.50 6.31 -10.86
CA GLY A 66 3.18 7.49 -11.67
C GLY A 66 4.35 8.42 -11.91
N MET A 67 4.07 9.58 -12.52
CA MET A 67 5.06 10.61 -12.88
C MET A 67 4.74 11.94 -12.21
N GLY A 68 5.78 12.70 -11.86
CA GLY A 68 5.67 14.08 -11.42
C GLY A 68 5.45 15.02 -12.60
N LEU A 69 4.89 16.21 -12.33
CA LEU A 69 4.75 17.26 -13.35
C LEU A 69 6.10 17.78 -13.86
N ASP A 70 7.17 17.52 -13.10
CA ASP A 70 8.56 17.81 -13.47
C ASP A 70 9.20 16.70 -14.33
N GLY A 71 8.43 15.67 -14.71
CA GLY A 71 8.87 14.58 -15.57
C GLY A 71 9.63 13.46 -14.85
N ARG A 72 9.91 13.57 -13.55
CA ARG A 72 10.55 12.48 -12.80
C ARG A 72 9.53 11.41 -12.41
N THR A 73 9.98 10.16 -12.31
CA THR A 73 9.12 9.10 -11.78
C THR A 73 8.84 9.32 -10.29
N LEU A 74 7.63 8.96 -9.87
CA LEU A 74 7.23 8.88 -8.47
C LEU A 74 7.28 7.43 -7.96
N VAL A 75 7.84 6.51 -8.78
CA VAL A 75 8.16 5.15 -8.36
C VAL A 75 9.33 5.17 -7.37
N THR A 76 9.16 4.49 -6.24
CA THR A 76 10.16 4.33 -5.19
C THR A 76 10.24 2.88 -4.72
N ARG A 77 11.25 2.56 -3.88
CA ARG A 77 11.40 1.22 -3.29
C ARG A 77 10.16 0.81 -2.50
N SER A 78 9.53 1.73 -1.78
CA SER A 78 8.31 1.43 -1.04
C SER A 78 7.13 1.02 -1.91
N ASN A 79 7.02 1.44 -3.18
CA ASN A 79 5.98 0.89 -4.06
C ASN A 79 6.19 -0.63 -4.28
N PHE A 80 7.44 -1.05 -4.42
CA PHE A 80 7.77 -2.48 -4.50
C PHE A 80 7.54 -3.19 -3.16
N ARG A 81 7.85 -2.56 -2.02
CA ARG A 81 7.53 -3.15 -0.70
C ARG A 81 6.02 -3.37 -0.49
N PHE A 82 5.18 -2.42 -0.95
CA PHE A 82 3.73 -2.58 -0.93
C PHE A 82 3.27 -3.73 -1.84
N LEU A 83 3.79 -3.82 -3.07
CA LEU A 83 3.51 -4.97 -3.97
C LEU A 83 4.00 -6.29 -3.36
N ASN A 84 5.15 -6.27 -2.69
CA ASN A 84 5.76 -7.43 -2.08
C ASN A 84 4.92 -8.02 -0.93
N SER A 85 4.01 -7.23 -0.34
CA SER A 85 3.03 -7.74 0.62
C SER A 85 2.11 -8.84 0.05
N LEU A 86 1.95 -8.90 -1.28
CA LEU A 86 1.23 -9.97 -1.97
C LEU A 86 2.04 -11.28 -2.00
N TYR A 87 3.35 -11.23 -1.76
CA TYR A 87 4.22 -12.39 -1.64
C TYR A 87 4.49 -12.74 -0.16
N THR A 88 4.83 -11.77 0.68
CA THR A 88 5.16 -12.02 2.10
C THR A 88 3.96 -12.49 2.92
N MET A 89 2.75 -11.99 2.60
CA MET A 89 1.50 -12.33 3.29
C MET A 89 0.45 -12.94 2.36
N GLY A 90 0.84 -13.31 1.14
CA GLY A 90 -0.04 -13.87 0.12
C GLY A 90 -1.03 -12.85 -0.49
N PRO A 91 -1.77 -13.28 -1.53
CA PRO A 91 -2.75 -12.43 -2.22
C PRO A 91 -3.87 -11.96 -1.29
N SER A 92 -4.29 -10.71 -1.45
CA SER A 92 -5.42 -10.15 -0.70
C SER A 92 -6.15 -9.10 -1.53
N PRO A 93 -7.49 -8.99 -1.42
CA PRO A 93 -8.26 -7.95 -2.10
C PRO A 93 -8.05 -6.56 -1.49
N GLU A 94 -7.60 -6.49 -0.23
CA GLU A 94 -7.26 -5.24 0.45
C GLU A 94 -5.79 -5.22 0.89
N PRO A 95 -5.14 -4.05 0.98
CA PRO A 95 -5.59 -2.80 0.40
C PRO A 95 -5.78 -2.92 -1.12
N ASN A 96 -6.75 -2.20 -1.66
CA ASN A 96 -6.91 -2.11 -3.11
C ASN A 96 -5.71 -1.35 -3.73
N ILE A 97 -4.75 -2.09 -4.27
CA ILE A 97 -3.53 -1.52 -4.86
C ILE A 97 -3.80 -1.04 -6.29
N THR A 98 -3.67 0.26 -6.53
CA THR A 98 -3.87 0.88 -7.84
C THR A 98 -2.56 1.47 -8.38
N VAL A 99 -2.13 1.00 -9.55
CA VAL A 99 -0.94 1.53 -10.22
C VAL A 99 -1.33 2.75 -11.05
N LEU A 100 -0.71 3.89 -10.76
CA LEU A 100 -0.78 5.08 -11.61
C LEU A 100 0.16 4.88 -12.80
N TRP A 101 -0.40 4.32 -13.87
CA TRP A 101 0.36 3.95 -15.06
C TRP A 101 0.81 5.18 -15.88
N SER A 102 1.99 5.09 -16.45
CA SER A 102 2.54 6.00 -17.48
C SER A 102 3.31 5.15 -18.48
N GLU A 103 3.26 5.54 -19.75
CA GLU A 103 4.13 4.99 -20.81
C GLU A 103 5.61 5.32 -20.56
#